data_AF-D2SAW2-F1
#
_entry.id   AF-D2SAW2-F1
#
_cell.length_a   1.000
_cell.length_b   1.000
_cell.length_c   1.000
_cell.angle_alpha   90.00
_cell.angle_beta   90.00
_cell.angle_gamma   90.00
#
_symmetry.space_group_name_H-M   'P 1'
#
loop_
_entity.id
_entity.type
_entity.pdbx_description
1 polymer ?
#
loop_
_entity_poly.entity_id
_entity_poly.type
_entity_poly.pdbx_seq_one_letter_code
_entity_poly.pdbx_strand_id
1 'polypeptide(L)'
;MPHPRPAASEPREDPAPSSEGGATITPYRDGPLIVRGDFRLLDQDGVEIDPGRGTIALCRCGKSGIKPFCDGSHKRAGFSAPSAPSRPRPAARIAGEAGHEDAP
;
A
#
# COMPACT_ATOMS: atom_id res chain seq x y z
N MET A 1 36.24 11.61 40.27
CA MET A 1 35.28 10.49 40.32
C MET A 1 34.70 10.33 38.92
N PRO A 2 34.93 9.20 38.23
CA PRO A 2 34.35 8.99 36.90
C PRO A 2 32.85 8.69 37.03
N HIS A 3 32.02 9.46 36.33
CA HIS A 3 30.58 9.21 36.24
C HIS A 3 30.33 8.08 35.23
N PRO A 4 29.46 7.08 35.55
CA PRO A 4 29.08 6.07 34.58
C PRO A 4 28.21 6.69 33.47
N ARG A 5 28.49 6.34 32.22
CA ARG A 5 27.65 6.67 31.07
C ARG A 5 26.41 5.75 31.10
N PRO A 6 25.19 6.25 30.83
CA PRO A 6 24.05 5.36 30.66
C PRO A 6 24.22 4.53 29.37
N ALA A 7 23.98 3.23 29.47
CA ALA A 7 23.95 2.32 28.35
C ALA A 7 22.86 2.77 27.37
N ALA A 8 23.25 2.95 26.10
CA ALA A 8 22.32 3.18 25.01
C ALA A 8 21.35 1.99 24.93
N SER A 9 20.05 2.31 24.96
CA SER A 9 18.95 1.35 24.88
C SER A 9 18.96 0.67 23.51
N GLU A 10 18.82 -0.65 23.52
CA GLU A 10 18.88 -1.50 22.32
C GLU A 10 17.78 -1.11 21.32
N PRO A 11 18.05 -1.19 20.00
CA PRO A 11 17.01 -1.00 18.99
C PRO A 11 15.98 -2.11 19.14
N ARG A 12 14.71 -1.74 19.25
CA ARG A 12 13.60 -2.69 19.30
C ARG A 12 13.48 -3.31 17.92
N GLU A 13 13.76 -4.62 17.82
CA GLU A 13 13.44 -5.40 16.62
C GLU A 13 11.94 -5.34 16.35
N ASP A 14 11.58 -4.72 15.24
CA ASP A 14 10.22 -4.72 14.72
C ASP A 14 9.83 -6.17 14.39
N PRO A 15 8.77 -6.73 15.01
CA PRO A 15 8.31 -8.06 14.63
C PRO A 15 7.81 -8.01 13.17
N ALA A 16 8.45 -8.79 12.31
CA ALA A 16 8.02 -8.99 10.92
C ALA A 16 6.55 -9.46 10.90
N PRO A 17 5.68 -8.91 10.02
CA PRO A 17 4.29 -9.30 9.99
C PRO A 17 4.13 -10.75 9.48
N SER A 18 3.55 -11.59 10.33
CA SER A 18 3.23 -13.00 10.07
C SER A 18 2.20 -13.12 8.93
N SER A 19 2.66 -13.53 7.75
CA SER A 19 1.91 -13.56 6.49
C SER A 19 0.96 -14.78 6.35
N GLU A 20 -0.07 -14.89 7.19
CA GLU A 20 -1.15 -15.89 6.98
C GLU A 20 -2.49 -15.24 6.55
N GLY A 21 -2.43 -14.01 6.05
CA GLY A 21 -3.52 -13.31 5.36
C GLY A 21 -2.95 -12.11 4.60
N GLY A 22 -3.14 -12.05 3.28
CA GLY A 22 -2.59 -10.98 2.44
C GLY A 22 -3.56 -9.81 2.25
N ALA A 23 -3.01 -8.63 1.96
CA ALA A 23 -3.78 -7.49 1.49
C ALA A 23 -4.13 -7.63 0.00
N THR A 24 -5.38 -7.36 -0.38
CA THR A 24 -5.80 -7.19 -1.77
C THR A 24 -5.96 -5.71 -2.09
N ILE A 25 -5.34 -5.24 -3.18
CA ILE A 25 -5.48 -3.87 -3.68
C ILE A 25 -6.19 -3.89 -5.03
N THR A 26 -7.38 -3.29 -5.11
CA THR A 26 -8.19 -3.23 -6.34
C THR A 26 -8.33 -1.78 -6.82
N PRO A 27 -7.72 -1.40 -7.95
CA PRO A 27 -8.00 -0.12 -8.58
C PRO A 27 -9.42 -0.10 -9.14
N TYR A 28 -10.28 0.81 -8.70
CA TYR A 28 -11.61 0.99 -9.28
C TYR A 28 -11.54 1.88 -10.49
N ARG A 29 -12.25 1.52 -11.58
CA ARG A 29 -12.42 2.36 -12.76
C ARG A 29 -12.88 3.75 -12.33
N ASP A 30 -12.19 4.78 -12.80
CA ASP A 30 -12.51 6.20 -12.54
C ASP A 30 -12.59 6.55 -11.04
N GLY A 31 -11.97 5.71 -10.19
CA GLY A 31 -12.15 5.74 -8.75
C GLY A 31 -10.89 5.41 -7.95
N PRO A 32 -11.05 5.16 -6.64
CA PRO A 32 -9.94 4.96 -5.70
C PRO A 32 -9.24 3.60 -5.85
N LEU A 33 -8.19 3.39 -5.06
CA LEU A 33 -7.64 2.06 -4.78
C LEU A 33 -8.36 1.50 -3.55
N ILE A 34 -9.02 0.34 -3.69
CA ILE A 34 -9.64 -0.35 -2.55
C ILE A 34 -8.65 -1.34 -1.97
N VAL A 35 -8.29 -1.16 -0.70
CA VAL A 35 -7.44 -2.09 0.05
C VAL A 35 -8.32 -2.92 0.96
N ARG A 36 -8.14 -4.24 0.98
CA ARG A 36 -8.85 -5.18 1.87
C ARG A 36 -7.89 -6.18 2.48
N GLY A 37 -8.22 -6.68 3.67
CA GLY A 37 -7.46 -7.74 4.33
C GLY A 37 -6.55 -7.20 5.43
N ASP A 38 -5.51 -7.95 5.76
CA ASP A 38 -4.54 -7.57 6.76
C ASP A 38 -3.46 -6.68 6.12
N PHE A 39 -3.38 -5.43 6.55
CA PHE A 39 -2.40 -4.46 6.06
C PHE A 39 -2.06 -3.44 7.13
N ARG A 40 -0.84 -2.90 7.05
CA ARG A 40 -0.41 -1.72 7.79
C ARG A 40 -0.31 -0.55 6.84
N LEU A 41 -0.79 0.61 7.28
CA LEU A 41 -0.65 1.86 6.53
C LEU A 41 0.32 2.75 7.30
N LEU A 42 1.49 3.02 6.69
CA LEU A 42 2.53 3.83 7.30
C LEU A 42 2.75 5.09 6.45
N ASP A 43 3.17 6.18 7.08
CA ASP A 43 3.77 7.32 6.37
C ASP A 43 5.26 7.10 6.06
N GLN A 44 5.91 8.08 5.43
CA GLN A 44 7.34 7.98 5.07
C GLN A 44 8.28 7.97 6.27
N ASP A 45 7.82 8.41 7.44
CA ASP A 45 8.58 8.46 8.69
C ASP A 45 8.39 7.17 9.52
N GLY A 46 7.56 6.24 9.01
CA GLY A 46 7.25 4.96 9.65
C GLY A 46 6.13 5.04 10.68
N VAL A 47 5.43 6.19 10.78
CA VAL A 47 4.31 6.36 11.71
C VAL A 47 3.07 5.66 11.16
N GLU A 48 2.40 4.90 12.02
CA GLU A 48 1.20 4.17 11.64
C GLU A 48 -0.02 5.11 11.51
N ILE A 49 -0.67 5.04 10.35
CA ILE A 49 -1.92 5.74 10.06
C ILE A 49 -3.06 4.76 10.32
N ASP A 50 -3.89 5.04 11.32
CA ASP A 50 -5.08 4.23 11.62
C ASP A 50 -6.04 4.20 10.41
N PRO A 51 -6.26 3.03 9.78
CA PRO A 51 -7.21 2.90 8.67
C PRO A 51 -8.68 2.87 9.13
N GLY A 52 -8.93 2.69 10.44
CA GLY A 52 -10.24 2.60 11.08
C GLY A 52 -11.04 1.33 10.77
N ARG A 53 -10.65 0.55 9.75
CA ARG A 53 -11.32 -0.68 9.31
C ARG A 53 -10.43 -1.51 8.37
N GLY A 54 -10.68 -2.82 8.29
CA GLY A 54 -9.99 -3.75 7.38
C GLY A 54 -10.32 -3.59 5.88
N THR A 55 -11.00 -2.52 5.47
CA THR A 55 -11.23 -2.18 4.06
C THR A 55 -11.24 -0.67 3.87
N ILE A 56 -10.24 -0.12 3.20
CA ILE A 56 -10.14 1.33 2.98
C ILE A 56 -10.13 1.70 1.49
N ALA A 57 -10.37 2.98 1.22
CA ALA A 57 -10.27 3.55 -0.12
C ALA A 57 -9.17 4.62 -0.11
N LEU A 58 -8.10 4.39 -0.87
CA LEU A 58 -7.00 5.34 -1.03
C LEU A 58 -7.21 6.21 -2.26
N CYS A 59 -6.82 7.48 -2.15
CA CYS A 59 -6.96 8.46 -3.20
C CYS A 59 -6.05 8.10 -4.38
N ARG A 60 -6.65 7.94 -5.57
CA ARG A 60 -5.93 7.75 -6.84
C ARG A 60 -5.92 8.99 -7.73
N CYS A 61 -6.90 9.88 -7.54
CA CYS A 61 -7.09 11.06 -8.40
C CYS A 61 -6.30 12.31 -7.96
N GLY A 62 -5.71 12.30 -6.76
CA GLY A 62 -4.99 13.44 -6.19
C GLY A 62 -5.86 14.59 -5.66
N LYS A 63 -7.19 14.52 -5.78
CA LYS A 63 -8.12 15.62 -5.45
C LYS A 63 -8.84 15.50 -4.10
N SER A 64 -8.59 14.45 -3.32
CA SER A 64 -9.23 14.33 -1.99
C SER A 64 -8.72 15.39 -1.01
N GLY A 65 -9.59 15.88 -0.13
CA GLY A 65 -9.25 16.73 1.02
C GLY A 65 -8.80 15.96 2.26
N ILE A 66 -8.95 14.63 2.29
CA ILE A 66 -8.58 13.76 3.43
C ILE A 66 -7.51 12.73 3.04
N LYS A 67 -6.52 13.16 2.25
CA LYS A 67 -5.42 12.28 1.83
C LYS A 67 -4.76 11.61 3.05
N PRO A 68 -4.33 10.34 2.94
CA PRO A 68 -4.28 9.51 1.74
C PRO A 68 -5.61 8.84 1.34
N PHE A 69 -6.69 9.07 2.10
CA PHE A 69 -7.98 8.45 1.86
C PHE A 69 -8.78 9.11 0.74
N CYS A 70 -9.79 8.41 0.23
CA CYS A 70 -10.72 8.89 -0.78
C CYS A 70 -12.02 9.39 -0.14
N ASP A 71 -12.40 10.65 -0.42
CA ASP A 71 -13.69 11.27 -0.03
C ASP A 71 -14.72 11.36 -1.18
N GLY A 72 -14.45 10.74 -2.32
CA GLY A 72 -15.34 10.81 -3.49
C GLY A 72 -15.07 11.98 -4.44
N SER A 73 -14.09 12.86 -4.15
CA SER A 73 -13.73 13.98 -5.02
C SER A 73 -13.33 13.58 -6.44
N HIS A 74 -12.97 12.32 -6.69
CA HIS A 74 -12.71 11.77 -8.02
C HIS A 74 -13.90 11.97 -8.99
N LYS A 75 -15.15 11.91 -8.49
CA LYS A 75 -16.35 12.11 -9.31
C LYS A 75 -16.44 13.54 -9.83
N ARG A 76 -16.36 14.52 -8.92
CA ARG A 76 -16.42 15.96 -9.25
C ARG A 76 -15.21 16.42 -10.07
N ALA A 77 -14.06 15.78 -9.86
CA ALA A 77 -12.84 16.08 -10.60
C ALA A 77 -12.81 15.49 -12.02
N GLY A 78 -13.80 14.68 -12.42
CA GLY A 78 -13.81 14.02 -13.72
C GLY A 78 -12.64 13.05 -13.90
N PHE A 79 -12.18 12.41 -12.82
CA PHE A 79 -11.05 11.49 -12.90
C PHE A 79 -11.39 10.30 -13.78
N SER A 80 -10.61 10.08 -14.85
CA SER A 80 -10.76 8.92 -15.72
C SER A 80 -9.49 8.10 -15.76
N ALA A 81 -9.61 6.82 -15.42
CA ALA A 81 -8.51 5.87 -15.54
C ALA A 81 -9.03 4.43 -15.47
N PRO A 82 -8.46 3.52 -16.29
CA PRO A 82 -8.80 2.11 -16.25
C PRO A 82 -8.45 1.50 -14.88
N SER A 83 -9.07 0.34 -14.61
CA SER A 83 -8.77 -0.50 -13.45
C SER A 83 -7.47 -1.31 -13.67
N ALA A 84 -7.21 -1.72 -14.91
CA ALA A 84 -5.98 -2.38 -15.31
C ALA A 84 -4.93 -1.36 -15.81
N PRO A 85 -3.63 -1.73 -15.86
CA PRO A 85 -2.60 -0.93 -16.50
C PRO A 85 -2.96 -0.60 -17.96
N SER A 86 -2.83 0.66 -18.36
CA SER A 86 -3.07 1.08 -19.76
C SER A 86 -1.90 0.76 -20.69
N ARG A 87 -0.72 0.47 -20.12
CA ARG A 87 0.50 0.05 -20.81
C ARG A 87 1.26 -0.96 -19.93
N PRO A 88 2.07 -1.85 -20.52
CA PRO A 88 2.94 -2.73 -19.75
C PRO A 88 3.87 -1.93 -18.84
N ARG A 89 4.04 -2.37 -17.59
CA ARG A 89 5.10 -1.82 -16.73
C ARG A 89 6.45 -2.31 -17.27
N PRO A 90 7.47 -1.45 -17.45
CA PRO A 90 8.80 -1.90 -17.86
C PRO A 90 9.37 -3.01 -16.96
N ALA A 91 9.09 -2.94 -15.66
CA ALA A 91 9.47 -3.95 -14.67
C ALA A 91 8.68 -5.28 -14.75
N ALA A 92 7.57 -5.34 -15.52
CA ALA A 92 6.82 -6.59 -15.70
C ALA A 92 7.58 -7.64 -16.52
N ARG A 93 8.66 -7.26 -17.23
CA ARG A 93 9.56 -8.21 -17.90
C ARG A 93 10.45 -9.00 -16.94
N ILE A 94 10.58 -8.56 -15.68
CA ILE A 94 11.46 -9.20 -14.68
C ILE A 94 10.72 -10.34 -13.95
N ALA A 95 9.39 -10.40 -14.04
CA ALA A 95 8.56 -11.42 -13.39
C ALA A 95 8.02 -12.51 -14.36
N GLY A 96 8.55 -12.56 -15.59
CA GLY A 96 7.98 -13.35 -16.70
C GLY A 96 8.74 -14.61 -17.12
N GLU A 97 9.63 -15.17 -16.28
CA GLU A 97 10.34 -16.43 -16.58
C GLU A 97 9.92 -17.61 -15.66
N ALA A 98 8.82 -17.49 -14.92
CA ALA A 98 8.29 -18.60 -14.13
C ALA A 98 6.92 -19.06 -14.66
N GLY A 99 6.93 -20.11 -15.49
CA GLY A 99 5.82 -21.06 -15.60
C GLY A 99 4.89 -20.92 -16.78
N HIS A 100 5.32 -21.41 -17.95
CA HIS A 100 4.43 -22.15 -18.85
C HIS A 100 5.20 -23.37 -19.35
N GLU A 101 5.16 -24.45 -18.56
CA GLU A 101 5.54 -25.78 -19.04
C GLU A 101 4.43 -26.25 -19.98
N ASP A 102 4.82 -26.35 -21.25
CA ASP A 102 4.08 -26.93 -22.37
C ASP A 102 3.83 -28.41 -22.06
N ALA A 103 2.56 -28.81 -21.98
CA ALA A 103 2.13 -30.20 -21.84
C ALA A 103 1.33 -30.59 -23.10
N PRO A 104 1.49 -31.83 -23.58
CA PRO A 104 1.64 -32.20 -24.99
C PRO A 104 0.41 -32.06 -25.89
#